data_AF-A0A2D7PPF9-F1
#
_entry.id   AF-A0A2D7PPF9-F1
#
_cell.length_a   1.000
_cell.length_b   1.000
_cell.length_c   1.000
_cell.angle_alpha   90.00
_cell.angle_beta   90.00
_cell.angle_gamma   90.00
#
_symmetry.space_group_name_H-M   'P 1'
#
loop_
_entity.id
_entity.type
_entity.pdbx_description
1 polymer ?
#
loop_
_entity_poly.entity_id
_entity_poly.type
_entity_poly.pdbx_seq_one_letter_code
_entity_poly.pdbx_strand_id
1 'polypeptide(L)'
;ENKREAGIFWTLRVQILHWLGLLGALEIVFLLYTYTNRIDAAQAGLVSLLVVALATFLAGIHFHWHFAVLGVMLALSTLAMAWIEAFVWVLIPLVAIAVAVVLFFTHRFKDKTHE
;
A
#
# COMPACT_ATOMS: atom_id res chain seq x y z
N GLU A 1 7.06 33.61 24.23
CA GLU A 1 7.32 32.17 24.48
C GLU A 1 6.02 31.37 24.62
N ASN A 2 5.18 31.64 25.64
CA ASN A 2 3.96 30.89 25.97
C ASN A 2 2.98 30.63 24.78
N LYS A 3 2.76 31.60 23.87
CA LYS A 3 1.87 31.41 22.71
C LYS A 3 2.38 30.40 21.66
N ARG A 4 3.71 30.21 21.57
CA ARG A 4 4.31 29.24 20.63
C ARG A 4 4.17 27.82 21.15
N GLU A 5 4.36 27.61 22.46
CA GLU A 5 4.22 26.29 23.08
C GLU A 5 2.76 25.78 23.05
N ALA A 6 1.80 26.68 23.29
CA ALA A 6 0.38 26.35 23.16
C ALA A 6 0.00 25.93 21.72
N GLY A 7 0.59 26.59 20.71
CA GLY A 7 0.38 26.24 19.31
C GLY A 7 0.97 24.88 18.94
N ILE A 8 2.19 24.59 19.39
CA ILE A 8 2.87 23.30 19.12
C ILE A 8 2.10 22.15 19.79
N PHE A 9 1.66 22.33 21.04
CA PHE A 9 0.90 21.31 21.76
C PHE A 9 -0.45 21.01 21.10
N TRP A 10 -1.11 22.01 20.51
CA TRP A 10 -2.32 21.82 19.71
C TRP A 10 -2.05 20.99 18.46
N THR A 11 -1.01 21.32 17.68
CA THR A 11 -0.62 20.57 16.48
C THR A 11 -0.24 19.13 16.80
N LEU A 12 0.49 18.91 17.90
CA LEU A 12 0.87 17.57 18.35
C LEU A 12 -0.36 16.73 18.74
N ARG A 13 -1.34 17.32 19.43
CA ARG A 13 -2.59 16.61 19.77
C ARG A 13 -3.37 16.19 18.53
N VAL A 14 -3.50 17.07 17.55
CA VAL A 14 -4.17 16.74 16.28
C VAL A 14 -3.46 15.60 15.58
N GLN A 15 -2.12 15.63 15.56
CA GLN A 15 -1.32 14.58 14.94
C GLN A 15 -1.49 13.23 15.65
N ILE A 16 -1.45 13.21 16.98
CA ILE A 16 -1.67 11.99 17.78
C ILE A 16 -3.06 11.42 17.50
N LEU A 17 -4.10 12.25 17.48
CA LEU A 17 -5.46 11.80 17.16
C LEU A 17 -5.57 11.27 15.74
N HIS A 18 -4.85 11.85 14.78
CA HIS A 18 -4.82 11.38 13.39
C HIS A 18 -4.22 9.98 13.28
N TRP A 19 -3.05 9.75 13.88
CA TRP A 19 -2.39 8.44 13.90
C TRP A 19 -3.16 7.42 14.74
N LEU A 20 -3.76 7.84 15.85
CA LEU A 20 -4.62 6.97 16.66
C LEU A 20 -5.87 6.54 15.87
N GLY A 21 -6.48 7.46 15.12
CA GLY A 21 -7.58 7.15 14.22
C GLY A 21 -7.18 6.17 13.10
N LEU A 22 -6.00 6.34 12.51
CA LEU A 22 -5.44 5.40 11.55
C LEU A 22 -5.25 4.01 12.16
N LEU A 23 -4.63 3.92 13.34
CA LEU A 23 -4.44 2.65 14.03
C LEU A 23 -5.77 1.98 14.38
N GLY A 24 -6.75 2.76 14.86
CA GLY A 24 -8.09 2.25 15.14
C GLY A 24 -8.80 1.73 13.89
N ALA A 25 -8.66 2.41 12.75
CA ALA A 25 -9.20 1.94 11.48
C ALA A 25 -8.53 0.64 11.00
N LEU A 26 -7.21 0.53 11.12
CA LEU A 26 -6.48 -0.71 10.81
C LEU A 26 -6.90 -1.86 11.72
N GLU A 27 -7.05 -1.60 13.02
CA GLU A 27 -7.52 -2.60 13.99
C GLU A 27 -8.91 -3.13 13.60
N ILE A 28 -9.84 -2.26 13.23
CA ILE A 28 -11.17 -2.68 12.76
C ILE A 28 -11.06 -3.58 11.52
N VAL A 29 -10.19 -3.24 10.56
CA VAL A 29 -9.96 -4.08 9.36
C VAL A 29 -9.45 -5.46 9.76
N PHE A 30 -8.46 -5.53 10.65
CA PHE A 30 -7.94 -6.81 11.14
C PHE A 30 -8.99 -7.60 11.93
N LEU A 31 -9.83 -6.94 12.73
CA LEU A 31 -10.93 -7.61 13.43
C LEU A 31 -11.95 -8.20 12.45
N LEU A 32 -12.28 -7.48 11.37
CA LEU A 32 -13.18 -7.98 10.32
C LEU A 32 -12.62 -9.21 9.60
N TYR A 33 -11.30 -9.20 9.36
CA TYR A 33 -10.57 -10.33 8.78
C TYR A 33 -10.53 -11.52 9.73
N THR A 34 -9.98 -11.36 10.93
CA THR A 34 -9.68 -12.45 11.86
C THR A 34 -10.92 -13.01 12.56
N TYR A 35 -11.85 -12.16 13.00
CA TYR A 35 -12.97 -12.61 13.84
C TYR A 35 -14.25 -12.82 13.06
N THR A 36 -14.49 -12.02 12.01
CA THR A 36 -15.78 -12.07 11.29
C THR A 36 -15.68 -12.86 9.98
N ASN A 37 -14.46 -13.13 9.49
CA ASN A 37 -14.18 -13.79 8.22
C ASN A 37 -15.02 -13.19 7.06
N ARG A 38 -15.31 -11.89 7.15
CA ARG A 38 -16.17 -11.15 6.20
C ARG A 38 -15.38 -10.66 4.99
N ILE A 39 -14.09 -10.47 5.19
CA ILE A 39 -13.14 -9.99 4.20
C ILE A 39 -12.01 -11.01 4.11
N ASP A 40 -11.53 -11.24 2.89
CA ASP A 40 -10.35 -12.08 2.66
C ASP A 40 -9.06 -11.32 3.00
N ALA A 41 -7.95 -12.05 3.14
CA ALA A 41 -6.63 -11.47 3.41
C ALA A 41 -6.23 -10.40 2.38
N ALA A 42 -6.54 -10.63 1.10
CA ALA A 42 -6.25 -9.67 0.03
C ALA A 42 -7.05 -8.37 0.19
N GLN A 43 -8.35 -8.49 0.49
CA GLN A 43 -9.24 -7.35 0.72
C GLN A 43 -8.82 -6.56 1.96
N ALA A 44 -8.44 -7.24 3.05
CA ALA A 44 -7.93 -6.59 4.26
C ALA A 44 -6.64 -5.78 3.97
N GLY A 45 -5.74 -6.33 3.14
CA GLY A 45 -4.55 -5.62 2.68
C GLY A 45 -4.86 -4.37 1.85
N LEU A 46 -5.77 -4.48 0.88
CA LEU A 46 -6.21 -3.35 0.06
C LEU A 46 -6.85 -2.23 0.87
N VAL A 47 -7.76 -2.58 1.79
CA VAL A 47 -8.42 -1.61 2.66
C VAL A 47 -7.39 -0.95 3.59
N SER A 48 -6.46 -1.72 4.14
CA SER A 48 -5.38 -1.17 4.99
C SER A 48 -4.52 -0.16 4.21
N LEU A 49 -4.10 -0.50 2.99
CA LEU A 49 -3.36 0.42 2.12
C LEU A 49 -4.16 1.67 1.79
N LEU A 50 -5.46 1.54 1.52
CA LEU A 50 -6.35 2.67 1.24
C LEU A 50 -6.46 3.62 2.44
N VAL A 51 -6.62 3.09 3.65
CA VAL A 51 -6.73 3.90 4.87
C VAL A 51 -5.41 4.62 5.15
N VAL A 52 -4.26 3.96 4.97
CA VAL A 52 -2.94 4.59 5.08
C VAL A 52 -2.75 5.68 4.01
N ALA A 53 -3.19 5.44 2.77
CA ALA A 53 -3.17 6.42 1.70
C ALA A 53 -3.98 7.69 2.06
N LEU A 54 -5.17 7.51 2.61
CA LEU A 54 -6.02 8.62 3.04
C LEU A 54 -5.39 9.39 4.20
N ALA A 55 -4.89 8.70 5.22
CA ALA A 55 -4.25 9.33 6.38
C ALA A 55 -2.99 10.12 5.99
N THR A 56 -2.15 9.57 5.10
CA THR A 56 -0.96 10.27 4.58
C THR A 56 -1.32 11.45 3.70
N PHE A 57 -2.37 11.34 2.88
CA PHE A 57 -2.90 12.45 2.10
C PHE A 57 -3.38 13.61 2.99
N LEU A 58 -4.19 13.31 4.01
CA LEU A 58 -4.66 14.31 4.97
C LEU A 58 -3.50 14.93 5.75
N ALA A 59 -2.54 14.12 6.19
CA ALA A 59 -1.32 14.63 6.83
C ALA A 59 -0.57 15.62 5.91
N GLY A 60 -0.53 15.35 4.60
CA GLY A 60 0.10 16.24 3.63
C GLY A 60 -0.60 17.58 3.42
N ILE A 61 -1.93 17.61 3.54
CA ILE A 61 -2.68 18.87 3.51
C ILE A 61 -2.33 19.76 4.72
N HIS A 62 -2.12 19.15 5.89
CA HIS A 62 -1.89 19.90 7.13
C HIS A 62 -0.42 20.26 7.38
N PHE A 63 0.53 19.45 6.92
CA PHE A 63 1.97 19.63 7.19
C PHE A 63 2.78 20.04 5.96
N HIS A 64 2.83 19.18 4.94
CA HIS A 64 3.72 19.33 3.80
C HIS A 64 3.21 18.57 2.58
N TRP A 65 3.21 19.23 1.43
CA TRP A 65 2.68 18.72 0.17
C TRP A 65 3.29 17.37 -0.29
N HIS A 66 4.53 17.06 0.10
CA HIS A 66 5.16 15.77 -0.21
C HIS A 66 4.35 14.58 0.32
N PHE A 67 3.80 14.67 1.53
CA PHE A 67 2.96 13.60 2.07
C PHE A 67 1.64 13.47 1.31
N ALA A 68 1.12 14.57 0.73
CA ALA A 68 -0.07 14.52 -0.10
C ALA A 68 0.20 13.73 -1.40
N VAL A 69 1.36 13.96 -2.03
CA VAL A 69 1.79 13.16 -3.19
C VAL A 69 1.97 11.70 -2.83
N LEU A 70 2.58 11.40 -1.68
CA LEU A 70 2.71 10.01 -1.20
C LEU A 70 1.35 9.35 -1.00
N GLY A 71 0.38 10.05 -0.41
CA GLY A 71 -0.99 9.54 -0.24
C GLY A 71 -1.67 9.25 -1.58
N VAL A 72 -1.49 10.13 -2.59
CA VAL A 72 -2.00 9.89 -3.95
C VAL A 72 -1.30 8.68 -4.60
N MET A 73 0.02 8.57 -4.48
CA MET A 73 0.76 7.41 -4.99
C MET A 73 0.27 6.11 -4.35
N LEU A 74 0.07 6.10 -3.03
CA LEU A 74 -0.47 4.94 -2.33
C LEU A 74 -1.89 4.60 -2.79
N ALA A 75 -2.77 5.59 -2.98
CA ALA A 75 -4.12 5.38 -3.49
C ALA A 75 -4.11 4.77 -4.90
N LEU A 76 -3.22 5.26 -5.78
CA LEU A 76 -3.02 4.69 -7.12
C LEU A 76 -2.46 3.27 -7.05
N SER A 77 -1.54 2.98 -6.14
CA SER A 77 -1.03 1.63 -5.90
C SER A 77 -2.14 0.69 -5.44
N THR A 78 -3.01 1.12 -4.53
CA THR A 78 -4.18 0.34 -4.09
C THR A 78 -5.12 0.06 -5.25
N LEU A 79 -5.39 1.05 -6.11
CA LEU A 79 -6.21 0.86 -7.30
C LEU A 79 -5.55 -0.15 -8.24
N ALA A 80 -4.27 0.01 -8.57
CA ALA A 80 -3.54 -0.94 -9.41
C ALA A 80 -3.59 -2.36 -8.84
N MET A 81 -3.38 -2.51 -7.53
CA MET A 81 -3.41 -3.81 -6.86
C MET A 81 -4.81 -4.45 -6.88
N ALA A 82 -5.88 -3.66 -6.71
CA ALA A 82 -7.25 -4.16 -6.80
C ALA A 82 -7.57 -4.75 -8.18
N TRP A 83 -7.04 -4.13 -9.24
CA TRP A 83 -7.15 -4.67 -10.60
C TRP A 83 -6.30 -5.93 -10.77
N ILE A 84 -5.07 -5.93 -10.26
CA ILE A 84 -4.17 -7.10 -10.31
C ILE A 84 -4.79 -8.30 -9.60
N GLU A 85 -5.41 -8.10 -8.44
CA GLU A 85 -6.09 -9.17 -7.69
C GLU A 85 -7.15 -9.88 -8.54
N ALA A 86 -7.94 -9.12 -9.31
CA ALA A 86 -8.94 -9.69 -10.22
C ALA A 86 -8.32 -10.58 -11.31
N PHE A 87 -7.08 -10.32 -11.72
CA PHE A 87 -6.37 -11.08 -12.75
C PHE A 87 -5.24 -11.97 -12.20
N VAL A 88 -5.10 -12.10 -10.87
CA VAL A 88 -3.91 -12.74 -10.27
C VAL A 88 -3.76 -14.19 -10.74
N TRP A 89 -4.88 -14.89 -10.89
CA TRP A 89 -4.94 -16.27 -11.37
C TRP A 89 -4.48 -16.43 -12.83
N VAL A 90 -4.59 -15.37 -13.64
CA VAL A 90 -4.11 -15.33 -15.04
C VAL A 90 -2.68 -14.82 -15.12
N LEU A 91 -2.32 -13.84 -14.28
CA LEU A 91 -0.98 -13.24 -14.27
C LEU A 91 0.10 -14.20 -13.79
N ILE A 92 -0.18 -15.02 -12.76
CA ILE A 92 0.78 -16.00 -12.23
C ILE A 92 1.29 -16.96 -13.32
N PRO A 93 0.44 -17.70 -14.06
CA PRO A 93 0.93 -18.59 -15.12
C PRO A 93 1.56 -17.81 -16.28
N LEU A 94 1.05 -16.63 -16.63
CA LEU A 94 1.62 -15.80 -17.69
C LEU A 94 3.07 -15.39 -17.39
N VAL A 95 3.33 -14.90 -16.17
CA VAL A 95 4.68 -14.53 -15.72
C VAL A 95 5.58 -15.76 -15.64
N ALA A 96 5.08 -16.90 -15.15
CA ALA A 96 5.84 -18.14 -15.13
C ALA A 96 6.28 -18.60 -16.53
N ILE A 97 5.39 -18.53 -17.53
CA ILE A 97 5.70 -18.85 -18.92
C ILE A 97 6.72 -17.85 -19.48
N ALA A 98 6.54 -16.54 -19.25
CA ALA A 98 7.47 -15.52 -19.73
C ALA A 98 8.88 -15.75 -19.17
N VAL A 99 9.01 -16.03 -17.87
CA VAL A 99 10.29 -16.36 -17.22
C VAL A 99 10.88 -17.65 -17.82
N ALA A 100 10.08 -18.70 -18.00
CA ALA A 100 10.55 -19.95 -18.60
C ALA A 100 11.07 -19.75 -20.04
N VAL A 101 10.38 -18.93 -20.86
CA VAL A 101 10.82 -18.58 -22.21
C VAL A 101 12.13 -17.81 -22.18
N VAL A 102 12.26 -16.79 -21.32
CA VAL A 102 13.51 -16.02 -21.18
C VAL A 102 14.66 -16.93 -20.76
N LEU A 103 14.46 -17.80 -19.77
CA LEU A 103 15.48 -18.76 -19.32
C LEU A 103 15.86 -19.77 -20.41
N PHE A 104 14.89 -20.23 -21.20
CA PHE A 104 15.14 -21.12 -22.32
C PHE A 104 15.99 -20.43 -23.41
N PHE A 105 15.66 -19.18 -23.75
CA PHE A 105 16.44 -18.41 -24.72
C PHE A 105 17.85 -18.10 -24.21
N THR A 106 18.02 -17.70 -22.94
CA THR A 106 19.35 -17.44 -22.38
C THR A 106 20.21 -18.69 -22.29
N HIS A 107 19.63 -19.85 -21.93
CA HIS A 107 20.34 -21.13 -21.94
C HIS A 107 20.77 -21.52 -23.36
N ARG A 108 19.86 -21.36 -24.34
CA ARG A 108 20.13 -21.70 -25.74
C ARG A 108 21.15 -20.77 -26.41
N PHE A 109 21.26 -19.52 -25.94
CA PHE A 109 22.31 -18.60 -26.39
C PHE A 109 23.67 -18.92 -25.75
N LYS A 110 23.71 -19.39 -24.51
CA LYS A 110 24.95 -19.75 -23.80
C LYS A 110 25.65 -20.98 -24.40
N ASP A 111 24.89 -21.94 -24.93
CA ASP A 111 25.46 -23.12 -25.62
C ASP A 111 26.13 -22.78 -26.96
N LYS A 112 25.74 -21.68 -27.62
CA LYS A 112 26.27 -21.31 -28.95
C LYS A 112 27.57 -20.51 -28.92
N THR A 113 28.06 -20.11 -27.75
CA THR A 113 29.28 -19.29 -27.60
C THR A 113 30.52 -20.11 -27.20
N HIS A 114 30.39 -21.43 -27.06
CA HIS A 114 31.47 -22.35 -26.69
C HIS A 114 31.87 -23.34 -27.80
N GLU A 115 31.33 -23.20 -29.01
CA GLU A 115 31.83 -23.83 -30.24
C GLU A 115 32.68 -22.83 -31.04
#